data_AF-A0A7X7XLH8-F1
#
_entry.id   AF-A0A7X7XLH8-F1
#
_cell.length_a   1.000
_cell.length_b   1.000
_cell.length_c   1.000
_cell.angle_alpha   90.00
_cell.angle_beta   90.00
_cell.angle_gamma   90.00
#
_symmetry.space_group_name_H-M   'P 1'
#
loop_
_entity.id
_entity.type
_entity.pdbx_description
1 polymer ?
#
loop_
_entity_poly.entity_id
_entity_poly.type
_entity_poly.pdbx_seq_one_letter_code
_entity_poly.pdbx_strand_id
1 'polypeptide(L)'
;MTSDGVAHIAGPGHRGMDLPRLTSLRAFAALAVFLFHLARHIEGAPLRLTFAEGYVGVAFFYVLSGFVLTWSTRPSLPARVYVRRFARVYPSHFVMLVVALLLPRLVMPVTPEALIVNVLLVQAWFPQWEIAFGINSVSWSLSVEFFFYLCAPFLIRLGARWPMRRGG
;
A
#
# COMPACT_ATOMS: atom_id res chain seq x y z
N MET A 1 -2.28 -28.65 54.47
CA MET A 1 -1.85 -27.29 54.86
C MET A 1 -0.34 -27.26 54.71
N THR A 2 0.32 -26.60 53.76
CA THR A 2 -0.05 -25.58 52.76
C THR A 2 1.01 -25.67 51.64
N SER A 3 0.62 -26.00 50.40
CA SER A 3 1.48 -25.83 49.23
C SER A 3 0.90 -24.72 48.36
N ASP A 4 1.02 -23.48 48.83
CA ASP A 4 0.65 -22.30 48.05
C ASP A 4 1.92 -21.73 47.41
N GLY A 5 2.04 -21.97 46.11
CA GLY A 5 3.17 -21.50 45.29
C GLY A 5 2.73 -21.23 43.85
N VAL A 6 1.54 -20.66 43.67
CA VAL A 6 1.10 -20.11 42.38
C VAL A 6 1.32 -18.61 42.40
N ALA A 7 2.31 -18.14 41.64
CA ALA A 7 2.38 -16.75 41.19
C ALA A 7 3.27 -16.59 39.94
N HIS A 8 2.90 -17.27 38.85
CA HIS A 8 3.26 -16.82 37.50
C HIS A 8 1.98 -16.30 36.82
N ILE A 9 1.57 -15.07 37.17
CA ILE A 9 0.62 -14.33 36.34
C ILE A 9 1.43 -13.34 35.54
N ALA A 10 1.75 -13.78 34.32
CA ALA A 10 2.26 -12.95 33.25
C ALA A 10 1.48 -11.64 33.18
N GLY A 11 2.21 -10.52 33.15
CA GLY A 11 1.62 -9.21 32.86
C GLY A 11 0.81 -9.26 31.55
N PRO A 12 -0.12 -8.33 31.33
CA PRO A 12 -0.95 -8.31 30.13
C PRO A 12 -0.05 -8.08 28.92
N GLY A 13 0.42 -9.18 28.33
CA GLY A 13 0.94 -9.22 26.98
C GLY A 13 -0.16 -8.62 26.13
N HIS A 14 0.15 -7.48 25.50
CA HIS A 14 -0.63 -6.96 24.39
C HIS A 14 -0.52 -8.00 23.28
N ARG A 15 -1.30 -9.08 23.41
CA ARG A 15 -1.46 -10.14 22.43
C ARG A 15 -1.79 -9.40 21.16
N GLY A 16 -0.84 -9.42 20.21
CA GLY A 16 -1.02 -8.81 18.91
C GLY A 16 -2.38 -9.25 18.43
N MET A 17 -3.28 -8.29 18.21
CA MET A 17 -4.54 -8.60 17.56
C MET A 17 -4.18 -9.36 16.30
N ASP A 18 -4.50 -10.65 16.29
CA ASP A 18 -4.54 -11.44 15.08
C ASP A 18 -5.38 -10.62 14.10
N LEU A 19 -4.74 -10.20 13.01
CA LEU A 19 -5.34 -9.37 11.97
C LEU A 19 -5.87 -10.18 10.75
N PRO A 20 -6.48 -11.39 10.87
CA PRO A 20 -7.17 -12.03 9.74
C PRO A 20 -8.18 -11.11 9.05
N ARG A 21 -8.83 -10.22 9.81
CA ARG A 21 -9.86 -9.28 9.32
C ARG A 21 -9.31 -8.21 8.38
N LEU A 22 -8.04 -7.84 8.53
CA LEU A 22 -7.38 -6.85 7.67
C LEU A 22 -6.78 -7.51 6.42
N THR A 23 -6.37 -8.78 6.52
CA THR A 23 -5.95 -9.60 5.38
C THR A 23 -7.11 -9.91 4.44
N SER A 24 -8.28 -10.28 4.97
CA SER A 24 -9.47 -10.58 4.15
C SER A 24 -10.00 -9.35 3.40
N LEU A 25 -9.98 -8.18 4.04
CA LEU A 25 -10.38 -6.93 3.41
C LEU A 25 -9.43 -6.51 2.27
N ARG A 26 -8.11 -6.69 2.46
CA ARG A 26 -7.12 -6.48 1.38
C ARG A 26 -7.30 -7.49 0.25
N ALA A 27 -7.65 -8.73 0.55
CA ALA A 27 -7.90 -9.74 -0.47
C ALA A 27 -9.12 -9.38 -1.33
N PHE A 28 -10.21 -8.91 -0.72
CA PHE A 28 -11.39 -8.45 -1.47
C PHE A 28 -11.07 -7.24 -2.35
N ALA A 29 -10.35 -6.26 -1.81
CA ALA A 29 -9.93 -5.09 -2.58
C ALA A 29 -8.97 -5.47 -3.73
N ALA A 30 -8.03 -6.39 -3.50
CA ALA A 30 -7.13 -6.89 -4.55
C ALA A 30 -7.90 -7.63 -5.65
N LEU A 31 -8.90 -8.45 -5.28
CA LEU A 31 -9.76 -9.15 -6.22
C LEU A 31 -10.58 -8.16 -7.07
N ALA A 32 -11.14 -7.12 -6.46
CA ALA A 32 -11.89 -6.09 -7.19
C ALA A 32 -11.00 -5.35 -8.22
N VAL A 33 -9.76 -4.99 -7.86
CA VAL A 33 -8.79 -4.35 -8.77
C VAL A 33 -8.38 -5.31 -9.89
N PHE A 34 -8.20 -6.59 -9.59
CA PHE A 34 -7.89 -7.63 -10.58
C PHE A 34 -9.04 -7.82 -11.57
N LEU A 35 -10.28 -7.95 -11.09
CA LEU A 35 -11.47 -8.10 -11.93
C LEU A 35 -11.69 -6.87 -12.82
N PHE A 36 -11.40 -5.66 -12.31
CA PHE A 36 -11.39 -4.44 -13.13
C PHE A 36 -10.40 -4.52 -14.30
N HIS A 37 -9.13 -4.89 -14.03
CA HIS A 37 -8.14 -5.00 -15.10
C HIS A 37 -8.50 -6.12 -16.08
N LEU A 38 -8.97 -7.27 -15.59
CA LEU A 38 -9.42 -8.38 -16.43
C LEU A 38 -10.57 -7.97 -17.34
N ALA A 39 -11.58 -7.25 -16.82
CA ALA A 39 -12.72 -6.79 -17.59
C ALA A 39 -12.35 -5.77 -18.69
N ARG A 40 -11.23 -5.04 -18.54
CA ARG A 40 -10.71 -4.15 -19.59
C ARG A 40 -9.97 -4.88 -20.71
N HIS A 41 -9.45 -6.08 -20.43
CA HIS A 41 -8.77 -6.91 -21.42
C HIS A 41 -9.70 -7.88 -22.17
N ILE A 42 -10.88 -8.20 -21.61
CA ILE A 42 -11.89 -9.05 -22.27
C ILE A 42 -12.96 -8.17 -22.92
N GLU A 43 -12.94 -8.11 -24.25
CA GLU A 43 -13.99 -7.42 -25.02
C GLU A 43 -15.36 -8.11 -24.87
N GLY A 44 -16.42 -7.33 -24.67
CA GLY A 44 -17.80 -7.84 -24.54
C GLY A 44 -18.18 -8.43 -23.17
N ALA A 45 -17.27 -8.47 -22.19
CA ALA A 45 -17.59 -8.99 -20.87
C ALA A 45 -18.63 -8.11 -20.13
N PRO A 46 -19.72 -8.66 -19.57
CA PRO A 46 -20.70 -7.90 -18.78
C PRO A 46 -20.06 -7.25 -17.53
N LEU A 47 -18.92 -7.80 -17.09
CA LEU A 47 -18.10 -7.29 -16.00
C LEU A 47 -17.52 -5.88 -16.26
N ARG A 48 -17.43 -5.43 -17.51
CA ARG A 48 -16.82 -4.13 -17.87
C ARG A 48 -17.63 -2.93 -17.37
N LEU A 49 -18.95 -3.06 -17.35
CA LEU A 49 -19.86 -2.05 -16.77
C LEU A 49 -19.84 -2.13 -15.22
N THR A 50 -19.81 -3.34 -14.67
CA THR A 50 -19.83 -3.58 -13.22
C THR A 50 -18.57 -3.10 -12.51
N PHE A 51 -17.42 -3.18 -13.16
CA PHE A 51 -16.13 -2.80 -12.58
C PHE A 51 -15.56 -1.49 -13.15
N ALA A 52 -16.33 -0.69 -13.89
CA ALA A 52 -15.86 0.54 -14.54
C ALA A 52 -15.05 1.48 -13.60
N GLU A 53 -15.41 1.47 -12.31
CA GLU A 53 -14.83 2.32 -11.25
C GLU A 53 -13.74 1.63 -10.42
N GLY A 54 -12.81 0.90 -11.05
CA GLY A 54 -11.70 0.25 -10.35
C GLY A 54 -10.84 1.19 -9.49
N TYR A 55 -10.84 2.50 -9.79
CA TYR A 55 -10.20 3.55 -9.00
C TYR A 55 -10.76 3.66 -7.57
N VAL A 56 -12.02 3.28 -7.34
CA VAL A 56 -12.63 3.25 -5.99
C VAL A 56 -11.93 2.21 -5.11
N GLY A 57 -11.55 1.06 -5.67
CA GLY A 57 -10.76 0.06 -4.97
C GLY A 57 -9.38 0.57 -4.56
N VAL A 58 -8.75 1.37 -5.42
CA VAL A 58 -7.46 2.01 -5.14
C VAL A 58 -7.57 3.07 -4.04
N ALA A 59 -8.61 3.91 -4.09
CA ALA A 59 -8.90 4.87 -3.03
C ALA A 59 -9.12 4.18 -1.68
N PHE A 60 -9.86 3.07 -1.66
CA PHE A 60 -10.08 2.27 -0.46
C PHE A 60 -8.78 1.67 0.10
N PHE A 61 -7.88 1.19 -0.77
CA PHE A 61 -6.54 0.73 -0.38
C PHE A 61 -5.72 1.84 0.28
N TYR A 62 -5.79 3.08 -0.22
CA TYR A 62 -5.10 4.21 0.41
C TYR A 62 -5.67 4.58 1.77
N VAL A 63 -7.00 4.67 1.90
CA VAL A 63 -7.64 4.94 3.19
C VAL A 63 -7.27 3.87 4.22
N LEU A 64 -7.34 2.60 3.83
CA LEU A 64 -6.96 1.48 4.70
C LEU A 64 -5.46 1.51 5.06
N SER A 65 -4.60 1.84 4.10
CA SER A 65 -3.15 1.91 4.33
C SER A 65 -2.81 3.07 5.26
N GLY A 66 -3.44 4.24 5.10
CA GLY A 66 -3.32 5.37 6.02
C GLY A 66 -3.85 5.08 7.43
N PHE A 67 -4.99 4.39 7.53
CA PHE A 67 -5.57 3.95 8.80
C PHE A 67 -4.62 2.99 9.53
N VAL A 68 -4.16 1.93 8.87
CA VAL A 68 -3.23 0.94 9.44
C VAL A 68 -1.91 1.59 9.82
N LEU A 69 -1.41 2.52 9.00
CA LEU A 69 -0.15 3.22 9.24
C LEU A 69 -0.25 4.10 10.48
N THR A 70 -1.32 4.90 10.61
CA THR A 70 -1.56 5.74 11.79
C THR A 70 -1.79 4.89 13.04
N TRP A 71 -2.59 3.83 12.95
CA TRP A 71 -2.91 2.95 14.09
C TRP A 71 -1.71 2.13 14.57
N SER A 72 -0.86 1.66 13.66
CA SER A 72 0.31 0.86 14.00
C SER A 72 1.53 1.70 14.37
N THR A 73 1.51 2.99 14.07
CA THR A 73 2.64 3.88 14.36
C THR A 73 2.56 4.43 15.77
N ARG A 74 3.66 4.25 16.50
CA ARG A 74 3.89 4.92 17.79
C ARG A 74 4.91 6.04 17.58
N PRO A 75 4.83 7.16 18.31
CA PRO A 75 5.80 8.26 18.22
C PRO A 75 7.26 7.83 18.39
N SER A 76 7.49 6.71 19.10
CA SER A 76 8.80 6.12 19.36
C SER A 76 9.25 5.07 18.34
N LEU A 77 8.52 4.86 17.24
CA LEU A 77 8.94 3.87 16.24
C LEU A 77 10.24 4.32 15.53
N PRO A 78 11.26 3.45 15.50
CA PRO A 78 12.52 3.76 14.84
C PRO A 78 12.35 3.76 13.32
N ALA A 79 13.07 4.65 12.64
CA ALA A 79 13.05 4.80 11.17
C ALA A 79 13.23 3.47 10.41
N ARG A 80 13.98 2.52 11.00
CA ARG A 80 14.17 1.15 10.47
C ARG A 80 12.88 0.39 10.18
N VAL A 81 11.77 0.70 10.85
CA VAL A 81 10.47 0.05 10.61
C VAL A 81 9.93 0.42 9.24
N TYR A 82 10.07 1.68 8.83
CA TYR A 82 9.66 2.16 7.51
C TYR A 82 10.58 1.61 6.41
N VAL A 83 11.89 1.53 6.68
CA VAL A 83 12.87 0.91 5.75
C VAL A 83 12.55 -0.57 5.52
N ARG A 84 12.19 -1.33 6.56
CA ARG A 84 11.76 -2.74 6.41
C ARG A 84 10.48 -2.88 5.60
N ARG A 85 9.53 -1.95 5.75
CA ARG A 85 8.30 -1.92 4.94
C ARG A 85 8.63 -1.65 3.47
N PHE A 86 9.52 -0.71 3.19
CA PHE A 86 10.00 -0.43 1.83
C PHE A 86 10.74 -1.62 1.21
N ALA A 87 11.70 -2.20 1.95
CA ALA A 87 12.49 -3.35 1.50
C ALA A 87 11.65 -4.59 1.20
N ARG A 88 10.42 -4.66 1.71
CA ARG A 88 9.46 -5.72 1.38
C ARG A 88 8.75 -5.50 0.04
N VAL A 89 8.47 -4.25 -0.34
CA VAL A 89 7.65 -3.92 -1.52
C VAL A 89 8.51 -3.66 -2.76
N TYR A 90 9.69 -3.06 -2.58
CA TYR A 90 10.58 -2.71 -3.69
C TYR A 90 11.04 -3.91 -4.53
N PRO A 91 11.41 -5.08 -3.96
CA PRO A 91 11.81 -6.24 -4.75
C PRO A 91 10.69 -6.72 -5.70
N SER A 92 9.44 -6.77 -5.22
CA SER A 92 8.31 -7.15 -6.07
C SER A 92 8.05 -6.13 -7.19
N HIS A 93 8.20 -4.84 -6.89
CA HIS A 93 8.11 -3.79 -7.92
C HIS A 93 9.19 -3.97 -8.99
N PHE A 94 10.44 -4.19 -8.57
CA PHE A 94 11.56 -4.36 -9.50
C PHE A 94 11.39 -5.58 -10.40
N VAL A 95 10.94 -6.72 -9.87
CA VAL A 95 10.63 -7.91 -10.68
C VAL A 95 9.54 -7.60 -11.71
N MET A 96 8.46 -6.92 -11.30
CA MET A 96 7.39 -6.53 -12.22
C MET A 96 7.81 -5.47 -13.24
N LEU A 97 8.74 -4.59 -12.89
CA LEU A 97 9.35 -3.64 -13.81
C LEU A 97 10.13 -4.37 -14.90
N VAL A 98 10.96 -5.36 -14.53
CA VAL A 98 11.71 -6.19 -15.48
C VAL A 98 10.76 -6.97 -16.38
N VAL A 99 9.76 -7.64 -15.81
CA VAL A 99 8.74 -8.36 -16.59
C VAL A 99 8.04 -7.43 -17.59
N ALA A 100 7.65 -6.23 -17.16
CA ALA A 100 7.03 -5.26 -18.04
C ALA A 100 7.95 -4.76 -19.17
N LEU A 101 9.27 -4.71 -18.94
CA LEU A 101 10.27 -4.39 -19.97
C LEU A 101 10.49 -5.54 -20.98
N LEU A 102 10.30 -6.79 -20.56
CA LEU A 102 10.47 -7.97 -21.42
C LEU A 102 9.22 -8.29 -22.27
N LEU A 103 8.04 -7.83 -21.85
CA LEU A 103 6.80 -8.05 -22.61
C LEU A 103 6.74 -7.18 -23.87
N PRO A 104 6.19 -7.70 -24.99
CA PRO A 104 6.00 -6.92 -26.21
C PRO A 104 5.18 -5.65 -25.94
N ARG A 105 5.72 -4.50 -26.34
CA ARG A 105 5.07 -3.21 -26.15
C ARG A 105 4.03 -3.00 -27.25
N LEU A 106 2.76 -3.10 -26.87
CA LEU A 106 1.64 -2.93 -27.80
C LEU A 106 1.24 -1.46 -28.02
N VAL A 107 1.63 -0.53 -27.13
CA VAL A 107 1.03 0.82 -27.10
C VAL A 107 2.05 1.96 -26.97
N MET A 108 3.02 1.88 -26.04
CA MET A 108 3.91 3.01 -25.70
C MET A 108 5.39 2.63 -25.75
N PRO A 109 6.26 3.45 -26.38
CA PRO A 109 7.70 3.28 -26.32
C PRO A 109 8.26 3.67 -24.94
N VAL A 110 9.35 3.03 -24.51
CA VAL A 110 10.01 3.33 -23.23
C VAL A 110 11.01 4.46 -23.41
N THR A 111 10.77 5.59 -22.75
CA THR A 111 11.75 6.68 -22.69
C THR A 111 12.72 6.47 -21.51
N PRO A 112 13.97 6.96 -21.59
CA PRO A 112 14.91 6.91 -20.46
C PRO A 112 14.35 7.60 -19.21
N GLU A 113 13.65 8.71 -19.38
CA GLU A 113 12.97 9.43 -18.30
C GLU A 113 11.93 8.54 -17.61
N ALA A 114 11.03 7.92 -18.37
CA ALA A 114 10.02 7.01 -17.82
C ALA A 114 10.66 5.86 -17.06
N LEU A 115 11.79 5.32 -17.55
CA LEU A 115 12.51 4.24 -16.87
C LEU A 115 13.08 4.71 -15.53
N ILE A 116 13.76 5.85 -15.51
CA ILE A 116 14.37 6.40 -14.28
C ILE A 116 13.31 6.63 -13.22
N VAL A 117 12.19 7.28 -13.56
CA VAL A 117 11.15 7.58 -12.58
C VAL A 117 10.39 6.33 -12.12
N ASN A 118 10.27 5.30 -12.95
CA ASN A 118 9.68 4.02 -12.56
C ASN A 118 10.62 3.23 -11.65
N VAL A 119 11.93 3.27 -11.88
CA VAL A 119 12.93 2.66 -10.97
C VAL A 119 12.89 3.37 -9.62
N LEU A 120 12.84 4.71 -9.62
CA LEU A 120 12.77 5.52 -8.40
C LEU A 120 11.40 5.49 -7.71
N LEU A 121 10.38 4.88 -8.35
CA LEU A 121 9.03 4.77 -7.81
C LEU A 121 8.37 6.15 -7.58
N VAL A 122 8.64 7.11 -8.48
CA VAL A 122 8.13 8.49 -8.45
C VAL A 122 7.32 8.87 -9.69
N GLN A 123 7.02 7.92 -10.57
CA GLN A 123 6.32 8.16 -11.83
C GLN A 123 4.90 8.72 -11.67
N ALA A 124 4.21 8.47 -10.54
CA ALA A 124 2.85 8.97 -10.30
C ALA A 124 2.78 10.50 -10.07
N TRP A 125 3.92 11.15 -9.92
CA TRP A 125 4.03 12.60 -9.72
C TRP A 125 4.07 13.39 -11.03
N PHE A 126 4.16 12.69 -12.16
CA PHE A 126 4.23 13.27 -13.48
C PHE A 126 2.82 13.26 -14.10
N PRO A 127 2.31 14.39 -14.61
CA PRO A 127 1.00 14.44 -15.24
C PRO A 127 0.94 13.73 -16.60
N GLN A 128 2.10 13.44 -17.21
CA GLN A 128 2.22 12.76 -18.50
C GLN A 128 1.85 11.29 -18.37
N TRP A 129 0.87 10.83 -19.16
CA TRP A 129 0.39 9.45 -19.17
C TRP A 129 1.48 8.44 -19.56
N GLU A 130 2.36 8.85 -20.48
CA GLU A 130 3.51 8.10 -20.96
C GLU A 130 4.51 7.79 -19.85
N ILE A 131 4.59 8.68 -18.85
CA ILE A 131 5.51 8.56 -17.73
C ILE A 131 4.84 7.79 -16.58
N ALA A 132 3.63 8.23 -16.19
CA ALA A 132 2.89 7.66 -15.06
C ALA A 132 2.45 6.20 -15.29
N PHE A 133 2.09 5.84 -16.53
CA PHE A 133 1.54 4.53 -16.87
C PHE A 133 2.29 3.77 -17.98
N GLY A 134 3.32 4.37 -18.59
CA GLY A 134 3.90 3.83 -19.82
C GLY A 134 4.68 2.53 -19.67
N ILE A 135 5.36 2.30 -18.54
CA ILE A 135 6.16 1.08 -18.33
C ILE A 135 5.34 0.02 -17.62
N ASN A 136 4.83 0.35 -16.43
CA ASN A 136 3.97 -0.52 -15.63
C ASN A 136 2.78 0.31 -15.14
N SER A 137 1.63 0.14 -15.80
CA SER A 137 0.42 0.91 -15.50
C SER A 137 -0.21 0.63 -14.14
N VAL A 138 0.28 -0.37 -13.39
CA VAL A 138 -0.21 -0.70 -12.04
C VAL A 138 0.72 -0.13 -10.96
N SER A 139 2.00 0.11 -11.29
CA SER A 139 3.01 0.56 -10.32
C SER A 139 2.79 1.99 -9.80
N TRP A 140 2.03 2.83 -10.50
CA TRP A 140 1.68 4.18 -10.03
C TRP A 140 1.09 4.16 -8.62
N SER A 141 0.33 3.11 -8.29
CA SER A 141 -0.30 2.98 -6.98
C SER A 141 0.73 2.80 -5.85
N LEU A 142 1.81 2.06 -6.14
CA LEU A 142 2.95 1.85 -5.26
C LEU A 142 3.77 3.13 -5.06
N SER A 143 3.84 4.01 -6.08
CA SER A 143 4.53 5.30 -5.99
C SER A 143 3.90 6.20 -4.93
N VAL A 144 2.56 6.22 -4.89
CA VAL A 144 1.81 6.95 -3.86
C VAL A 144 1.94 6.27 -2.49
N GLU A 145 1.93 4.94 -2.42
CA GLU A 145 2.15 4.21 -1.16
C GLU A 145 3.53 4.51 -0.57
N PHE A 146 4.57 4.54 -1.41
CA PHE A 146 5.92 4.92 -1.02
C PHE A 146 5.98 6.34 -0.44
N PHE A 147 5.31 7.29 -1.10
CA PHE A 147 5.20 8.66 -0.57
C PHE A 147 4.52 8.71 0.80
N PHE A 148 3.44 7.97 1.02
CA PHE A 148 2.80 7.92 2.33
C PHE A 148 3.74 7.40 3.43
N TYR A 149 4.59 6.41 3.12
CA TYR A 149 5.59 5.95 4.07
C TYR A 149 6.65 7.01 4.40
N LEU A 150 7.01 7.86 3.44
CA LEU A 150 7.91 8.99 3.67
C LEU A 150 7.25 10.10 4.53
N CYS A 151 5.97 10.40 4.29
CA CYS A 151 5.25 11.45 5.01
C CYS A 151 4.80 11.05 6.43
N ALA A 152 4.56 9.76 6.68
CA ALA A 152 4.06 9.25 7.95
C ALA A 152 4.78 9.78 9.22
N PRO A 153 6.12 9.75 9.34
CA PRO A 153 6.80 10.25 10.53
C PRO A 153 6.53 11.74 10.78
N PHE A 154 6.34 12.55 9.74
CA PHE A 154 6.05 13.98 9.86
C PHE A 154 4.60 14.23 10.26
N LEU A 155 3.65 13.58 9.59
CA LEU A 155 2.22 13.71 9.85
C LEU A 155 1.86 13.29 11.28
N ILE A 156 2.50 12.23 11.78
CA ILE A 156 2.21 11.70 13.11
C ILE A 156 2.80 12.60 14.21
N ARG A 157 3.98 13.17 13.98
CA ARG A 157 4.55 14.20 14.88
C ARG A 157 3.69 15.47 14.91
N LEU A 158 3.08 15.84 13.78
CA LEU A 158 2.18 16.98 13.71
C LEU A 158 0.84 16.69 14.41
N GLY A 159 0.25 15.52 14.19
CA GLY A 159 -1.01 15.10 14.82
C GLY A 159 -0.89 14.91 16.34
N ALA A 160 0.26 14.43 16.83
CA ALA A 160 0.53 14.33 18.28
C ALA A 160 0.59 15.69 18.99
N ARG A 161 0.80 16.79 18.26
CA ARG A 161 0.77 18.15 18.80
C ARG A 161 -0.65 18.72 18.89
N TRP A 162 -1.65 18.04 18.31
CA TRP A 162 -3.04 18.47 18.42
C TRP A 162 -3.60 18.00 19.77
N PRO A 163 -3.95 18.91 20.70
CA PRO A 163 -4.63 18.52 21.91
C PRO A 163 -6.01 18.02 21.50
N MET A 164 -6.21 16.70 21.48
CA MET A 164 -7.54 16.13 21.41
C MET A 164 -8.26 16.57 22.68
N ARG A 165 -9.05 17.63 22.56
CA ARG A 165 -9.99 18.08 23.59
C ARG A 165 -10.95 16.93 23.80
N ARG A 166 -10.66 16.06 24.78
CA ARG A 166 -11.63 15.11 25.31
C ARG A 166 -12.69 15.97 25.99
N GLY A 167 -13.79 16.21 25.28
CA GLY A 167 -14.98 16.80 25.88
C GLY A 167 -15.43 15.91 27.02
N GLY A 168 -15.64 16.52 28.19
CA GLY A 168 -16.12 15.88 29.41
C GLY A 168 -17.60 15.51 29.33
#